data_AF-A0A6L3X9A7-F1
#
_entry.id   AF-A0A6L3X9A7-F1
#
_cell.length_a   1.000
_cell.length_b   1.000
_cell.length_c   1.000
_cell.angle_alpha   90.00
_cell.angle_beta   90.00
_cell.angle_gamma   90.00
#
_symmetry.space_group_name_H-M   'P 1'
#
loop_
_entity.id
_entity.type
_entity.pdbx_description
1 polymer ?
#
loop_
_entity_poly.entity_id
_entity_poly.type
_entity_poly.pdbx_seq_one_letter_code
_entity_poly.pdbx_strand_id
1 'polypeptide(L)' 'NYNWLKLPLVHLHWYDKEVRPGRKVGHLNLNDTDTDRLSATLEAIVPLLPPEYASGIVWAQSKLK' A
#
# COMPACT_ATOMS: atom_id res chain seq x y z
N ASN A 1 1.46 -13.95 -3.38
CA ASN A 1 1.47 -13.08 -4.57
C ASN A 1 2.27 -11.82 -4.22
N TYR A 2 3.42 -11.59 -4.87
CA TYR A 2 4.30 -10.44 -4.63
C TYR A 2 4.13 -9.35 -5.70
N ASN A 3 3.08 -9.39 -6.51
CA ASN A 3 2.89 -8.42 -7.60
C ASN A 3 2.76 -6.98 -7.09
N TRP A 4 2.34 -6.74 -5.85
CA TRP A 4 2.31 -5.41 -5.24
C TRP A 4 3.71 -4.80 -5.09
N LEU A 5 4.79 -5.61 -5.00
CA LEU A 5 6.17 -5.13 -5.01
C LEU A 5 6.65 -4.64 -6.37
N LYS A 6 5.91 -4.95 -7.45
CA LYS A 6 6.26 -4.53 -8.81
C LYS A 6 5.81 -3.10 -9.13
N LEU A 7 4.97 -2.51 -8.28
CA LEU A 7 4.51 -1.13 -8.46
C LEU A 7 5.66 -0.17 -8.12
N PRO A 8 6.00 0.78 -9.01
CA PRO A 8 7.24 1.54 -8.92
C PRO A 8 7.33 2.46 -7.70
N LEU A 9 6.19 2.90 -7.16
CA LEU A 9 6.15 3.76 -5.97
C LEU A 9 6.13 2.99 -4.65
N VAL A 10 6.09 1.66 -4.67
CA VAL A 10 6.00 0.86 -3.45
C VAL A 10 7.38 0.67 -2.82
N HIS A 11 7.59 1.29 -1.67
CA HIS A 11 8.77 1.10 -0.84
C HIS A 11 8.42 0.23 0.38
N LEU A 12 8.91 -1.01 0.39
CA LEU A 12 8.70 -1.95 1.49
C LEU A 12 9.65 -1.66 2.66
N HIS A 13 9.07 -1.52 3.86
CA HIS A 13 9.79 -1.58 5.12
C HIS A 13 9.32 -2.81 5.91
N TRP A 14 10.11 -3.88 5.88
CA TRP A 14 9.82 -5.11 6.62
C TRP A 14 10.55 -5.12 7.97
N TYR A 15 9.86 -5.52 9.05
CA TYR A 15 10.43 -5.49 10.40
C TYR A 15 11.15 -6.77 10.82
N ASP A 16 11.18 -7.78 9.95
CA ASP A 16 11.74 -9.10 10.25
C ASP A 16 11.16 -9.72 11.54
N LYS A 17 9.84 -9.61 11.70
CA LYS A 17 9.09 -10.14 12.83
C LYS A 17 8.26 -11.34 12.39
N GLU A 18 8.13 -12.32 13.29
CA GLU A 18 7.17 -13.41 13.12
C GLU A 18 5.74 -12.87 12.94
N VAL A 19 5.07 -13.35 11.89
CA VAL A 19 3.71 -12.94 11.53
C VAL A 19 2.71 -13.56 12.48
N ARG A 20 1.94 -12.71 13.18
CA ARG A 20 0.86 -13.10 14.09
C ARG A 20 -0.36 -12.18 13.88
N PRO A 21 -1.61 -12.65 14.11
CA PRO A 21 -2.80 -11.82 13.98
C PRO A 21 -2.69 -10.50 14.76
N GLY A 22 -3.00 -9.37 14.11
CA GLY A 22 -2.94 -8.03 14.70
C GLY A 22 -1.53 -7.44 14.93
N ARG A 23 -0.46 -8.19 14.66
CA ARG A 23 0.92 -7.72 14.86
C ARG A 23 1.38 -6.88 13.67
N LYS A 24 1.97 -5.70 13.94
CA LYS A 24 2.65 -4.89 12.92
C LYS A 24 3.94 -5.58 12.47
N VAL A 25 3.99 -6.01 11.21
CA VAL A 25 5.13 -6.74 10.59
C VAL A 25 5.90 -5.91 9.56
N GLY A 26 5.36 -4.78 9.12
CA GLY A 26 6.01 -3.85 8.22
C GLY A 26 5.08 -2.69 7.85
N HIS A 27 5.49 -1.91 6.86
CA HIS A 27 4.67 -0.90 6.19
C HIS A 27 5.16 -0.67 4.75
N LEU A 28 4.30 -0.05 3.95
CA LEU A 28 4.64 0.41 2.61
C LEU A 28 4.61 1.94 2.60
N ASN A 29 5.64 2.56 2.06
CA ASN A 29 5.64 3.99 1.75
C ASN A 29 5.41 4.17 0.25
N LEU A 30 4.53 5.09 -0.11
CA LEU A 30 4.31 5.56 -1.47
C LEU A 30 4.46 7.09 -1.45
N ASN A 31 5.31 7.63 -2.32
CA ASN A 31 5.58 9.05 -2.40
C ASN A 31 5.76 9.45 -3.85
N ASP A 32 5.10 10.53 -4.26
CA ASP A 32 5.23 11.12 -5.58
C ASP A 32 4.83 12.59 -5.55
N THR A 33 5.45 13.41 -6.39
CA THR A 33 5.02 14.80 -6.62
C THR A 33 3.75 14.89 -7.47
N ASP A 34 3.46 13.84 -8.25
CA ASP A 34 2.28 13.70 -9.08
C ASP A 34 1.19 12.95 -8.30
N THR A 35 0.17 13.69 -7.86
CA THR A 35 -0.96 13.16 -7.09
C THR A 35 -1.81 12.19 -7.89
N ASP A 36 -1.89 12.34 -9.22
CA ASP A 36 -2.64 11.43 -10.08
C ASP A 36 -1.92 10.08 -10.18
N ARG A 37 -0.60 10.11 -10.33
CA ARG A 37 0.22 8.87 -10.31
C ARG A 37 0.19 8.17 -8.95
N LEU A 38 0.18 8.94 -7.85
CA LEU A 38 0.01 8.39 -6.51
C LEU A 38 -1.37 7.74 -6.34
N SER A 39 -2.43 8.43 -6.76
CA SER A 39 -3.81 7.93 -6.71
C SER A 39 -3.99 6.66 -7.56
N ALA A 40 -3.44 6.63 -8.78
CA ALA A 40 -3.47 5.46 -9.67
C ALA A 40 -2.71 4.26 -9.08
N THR A 41 -1.58 4.50 -8.39
CA THR A 41 -0.83 3.42 -7.73
C THR A 41 -1.60 2.87 -6.52
N LEU A 42 -2.26 3.75 -5.76
CA LEU A 42 -3.18 3.32 -4.68
C LEU A 42 -4.35 2.50 -5.23
N GLU A 43 -4.90 2.84 -6.39
CA GLU A 43 -5.96 2.03 -7.02
C GLU A 43 -5.43 0.66 -7.47
N ALA A 44 -4.26 0.64 -8.13
CA ALA A 44 -3.63 -0.57 -8.65
C ALA A 44 -3.20 -1.56 -7.55
N ILE A 45 -2.87 -1.08 -6.34
CA ILE A 45 -2.43 -1.95 -5.24
C ILE A 45 -3.60 -2.62 -4.50
N VAL A 46 -4.81 -2.04 -4.52
CA VAL A 46 -6.00 -2.60 -3.83
C VAL A 46 -6.24 -4.08 -4.15
N PRO A 47 -6.34 -4.52 -5.42
CA PRO A 47 -6.60 -5.94 -5.73
C PRO A 47 -5.40 -6.86 -5.45
N LEU A 48 -4.24 -6.32 -5.09
CA LEU A 48 -3.01 -7.07 -4.84
C LEU A 48 -2.77 -7.33 -3.34
N LEU A 49 -3.57 -6.71 -2.48
CA LEU A 49 -3.52 -6.85 -1.02
C LEU A 49 -4.77 -7.58 -0.51
N PRO A 50 -4.73 -8.11 0.72
CA PRO A 50 -5.92 -8.65 1.38
C PRO A 50 -7.05 -7.60 1.45
N PRO A 51 -8.33 -8.02 1.34
CA PRO A 51 -9.47 -7.12 1.21
C PRO A 51 -9.65 -6.16 2.40
N GLU A 52 -9.19 -6.53 3.59
CA GLU A 52 -9.23 -5.69 4.79
C GLU A 52 -8.44 -4.38 4.66
N TYR A 53 -7.51 -4.28 3.72
CA TYR A 53 -6.73 -3.05 3.48
C TYR A 53 -7.45 -2.05 2.57
N ALA A 54 -8.48 -2.47 1.81
CA ALA A 54 -9.11 -1.64 0.79
C ALA A 54 -9.72 -0.35 1.38
N SER A 55 -10.37 -0.42 2.54
CA SER A 55 -11.01 0.74 3.18
C SER A 55 -9.99 1.82 3.57
N GLY A 56 -8.82 1.43 4.09
CA GLY A 56 -7.74 2.36 4.43
C GLY A 56 -7.12 3.02 3.21
N ILE A 57 -7.02 2.29 2.10
CA ILE A 57 -6.49 2.81 0.83
C ILE A 57 -7.46 3.80 0.19
N VAL A 58 -8.76 3.46 0.14
CA VAL A 58 -9.81 4.36 -0.35
C VAL A 58 -9.85 5.65 0.47
N TRP A 59 -9.70 5.54 1.79
CA TRP A 59 -9.57 6.72 2.64
C TRP A 59 -8.34 7.55 2.27
N ALA A 60 -7.16 6.94 2.06
CA ALA A 60 -5.95 7.65 1.67
C ALA A 60 -6.11 8.38 0.33
N GLN A 61 -6.69 7.72 -0.68
CA GLN A 61 -6.99 8.34 -1.97
C GLN A 61 -7.93 9.55 -1.84
N SER A 62 -8.93 9.48 -0.94
CA SER A 62 -9.84 10.61 -0.70
C SER A 62 -9.15 11.87 -0.15
N LYS A 63 -7.91 11.75 0.36
CA LYS A 63 -7.10 12.85 0.90
C LYS A 63 -6.13 13.47 -0.11
N LEU A 64 -6.05 12.94 -1.33
CA LEU A 64 -5.19 13.47 -2.40
C LEU A 64 -5.84 14.62 -3.17
N LYS A 65 -7.04 15.06 -2.77
CA LYS A 65 -7.78 16.18 -3.37
C LYS A 65 -7.47 17.51 -2.67
#